data_AF-A0A8F5HTB3-F1
#
_entry.id   AF-A0A8F5HTB3-F1
#
_cell.length_a   1.000
_cell.length_b   1.000
_cell.length_c   1.000
_cell.angle_alpha   90.00
_cell.angle_beta   90.00
_cell.angle_gamma   90.00
#
_symmetry.space_group_name_H-M   'P 1'
#
loop_
_entity.id
_entity.type
_entity.pdbx_description
1 polymer ?
#
loop_
_entity_poly.entity_id
_entity_poly.type
_entity_poly.pdbx_seq_one_letter_code
_entity_poly.pdbx_strand_id
1 'polypeptide(L)'
;LGKAPRKQLASKAARKSAPSTGGVKKPHRYKPGTVALREIRRYQKSTELLIRKLPFQRLVNRPGLQVRSPLPVVCDRRSPGVRGVLPCLPLRGHQPVRHSRQACHHPVQGHPA
;
A
#
# COMPACT_ATOMS: atom_id res chain seq x y z
N LEU A 1 63.34 -7.44 -4.07
CA LEU A 1 62.29 -8.46 -4.28
C LEU A 1 60.92 -7.78 -4.34
N GLY A 2 60.54 -7.22 -5.49
CA GLY A 2 59.27 -6.51 -5.66
C GLY A 2 58.14 -7.45 -6.02
N LYS A 3 57.05 -7.49 -5.25
CA LYS A 3 55.83 -8.21 -5.63
C LYS A 3 54.92 -7.27 -6.40
N ALA A 4 54.69 -7.58 -7.67
CA ALA A 4 53.76 -6.83 -8.52
C ALA A 4 52.30 -7.02 -8.05
N PRO A 5 51.45 -5.98 -8.10
CA PRO A 5 50.05 -6.10 -7.75
C PRO A 5 49.31 -6.95 -8.80
N ARG A 6 48.91 -8.15 -8.40
CA ARG A 6 48.15 -9.08 -9.24
C ARG A 6 46.77 -8.48 -9.52
N LYS A 7 46.47 -8.19 -10.79
CA LYS A 7 45.13 -7.82 -11.28
C LYS A 7 44.10 -8.79 -10.69
N GLN A 8 43.17 -8.28 -9.87
CA GLN A 8 42.00 -9.04 -9.46
C GLN A 8 41.08 -9.18 -10.67
N LEU A 9 41.12 -10.34 -11.32
CA LEU A 9 40.07 -10.74 -12.24
C LEU A 9 38.80 -10.89 -11.41
N ALA A 10 37.81 -10.05 -11.68
CA ALA A 10 36.51 -10.14 -11.05
C ALA A 10 35.96 -11.55 -11.27
N SER A 11 35.83 -12.32 -10.19
CA SER A 11 35.12 -13.58 -10.22
C SER A 11 33.68 -13.27 -10.57
N LYS A 12 33.31 -13.55 -11.82
CA LYS A 12 31.91 -13.63 -12.24
C LYS A 12 31.26 -14.65 -11.30
N ALA A 13 30.49 -14.18 -10.32
CA ALA A 13 29.69 -15.06 -9.50
C ALA A 13 28.71 -15.77 -10.44
N ALA A 14 29.01 -17.03 -10.78
CA ALA A 14 28.07 -17.91 -11.42
C ALA A 14 26.92 -18.11 -10.42
N ARG A 15 25.88 -17.28 -10.55
CA ARG A 15 24.65 -17.44 -9.79
C ARG A 15 24.09 -18.80 -10.16
N LYS A 16 24.22 -19.76 -9.26
CA LYS A 16 23.51 -21.03 -9.34
C LYS A 16 22.02 -20.74 -9.44
N SER A 17 21.43 -21.01 -10.59
CA SER A 17 20.08 -21.56 -10.73
C SER A 17 19.91 -21.99 -12.18
N ALA A 18 20.46 -23.16 -12.51
CA ALA A 18 19.76 -23.96 -13.50
C ALA A 18 18.37 -24.22 -12.89
N PRO A 19 17.25 -23.95 -13.60
CA PRO A 19 15.98 -24.45 -13.13
C PRO A 19 16.12 -25.98 -13.04
N SER A 20 16.03 -26.51 -11.82
CA SER A 20 15.83 -27.94 -11.62
C SER A 20 14.69 -28.36 -12.54
N THR A 21 14.91 -29.39 -13.34
CA THR A 21 14.00 -29.97 -14.33
C THR A 21 12.73 -30.49 -13.65
N GLY A 22 11.92 -29.57 -13.14
CA GLY A 22 10.59 -29.76 -12.62
C GLY A 22 9.75 -28.68 -13.28
N GLY A 23 8.70 -29.11 -14.00
CA GLY A 23 7.94 -28.27 -14.92
C GLY A 23 7.67 -26.87 -14.39
N VAL A 24 7.91 -25.86 -15.24
CA VAL A 24 7.71 -24.45 -14.91
C VAL A 24 6.32 -24.28 -14.30
N LYS A 25 6.27 -23.92 -13.01
CA LYS A 25 5.00 -23.62 -12.34
C LYS A 25 4.29 -22.56 -13.17
N LYS A 26 3.03 -22.82 -13.51
CA LYS A 26 2.19 -21.88 -14.26
C LYS A 26 2.27 -20.48 -13.60
N PRO A 27 2.40 -19.40 -14.37
CA PRO A 27 2.40 -18.06 -13.82
C PRO A 27 1.18 -17.84 -12.93
N HIS A 28 1.40 -17.34 -11.72
CA HIS A 28 0.32 -17.09 -10.79
C HIS A 28 -0.59 -15.97 -11.32
N ARG A 29 -1.87 -16.29 -11.54
CA ARG A 29 -2.91 -15.32 -11.91
C ARG A 29 -3.85 -15.10 -10.74
N TYR A 30 -3.96 -13.84 -10.30
CA TYR A 30 -4.90 -13.44 -9.26
C TYR A 30 -6.35 -13.64 -9.70
N LYS A 31 -7.24 -13.87 -8.73
CA LYS A 31 -8.68 -13.88 -8.96
C LYS A 31 -9.15 -12.48 -9.37
N PRO A 32 -10.22 -12.37 -10.18
CA PRO A 32 -10.83 -11.07 -10.45
C PRO A 32 -11.17 -10.35 -9.14
N GLY A 33 -10.98 -9.04 -9.11
CA GLY A 33 -11.20 -8.23 -7.91
C GLY A 33 -10.03 -8.17 -6.92
N THR A 34 -9.14 -9.16 -6.86
CA THR A 34 -8.02 -9.15 -5.90
C THR A 34 -7.06 -7.98 -6.12
N VAL A 35 -6.68 -7.71 -7.37
CA VAL A 35 -5.80 -6.58 -7.71
C VAL A 35 -6.52 -5.25 -7.52
N ALA A 36 -7.80 -5.18 -7.91
CA ALA A 36 -8.62 -3.97 -7.76
C ALA A 36 -8.76 -3.55 -6.28
N LEU A 37 -9.08 -4.48 -5.38
CA LEU A 37 -9.18 -4.17 -3.94
C LEU A 37 -7.84 -3.70 -3.35
N ARG A 38 -6.72 -4.23 -3.83
CA ARG A 38 -5.38 -3.79 -3.43
C ARG A 38 -5.10 -2.36 -3.90
N GLU A 39 -5.49 -2.01 -5.12
CA GLU A 39 -5.33 -0.67 -5.67
C GLU A 39 -6.23 0.36 -4.97
N ILE A 40 -7.49 0.03 -4.70
CA ILE A 40 -8.42 0.89 -3.93
C ILE A 40 -7.82 1.22 -2.57
N ARG A 41 -7.36 0.21 -1.82
CA ARG A 41 -6.72 0.41 -0.51
C ARG A 41 -5.44 1.24 -0.60
N ARG A 42 -4.65 1.09 -1.66
CA ARG A 42 -3.44 1.90 -1.89
C ARG A 42 -3.80 3.38 -2.08
N TYR A 43 -4.71 3.67 -3.01
CA TYR A 43 -5.07 5.05 -3.38
C TYR A 43 -5.92 5.79 -2.34
N GLN A 44 -6.60 5.06 -1.47
CA GLN A 44 -7.27 5.69 -0.31
C GLN A 44 -6.30 5.98 0.83
N LYS A 45 -5.14 5.31 0.86
CA LYS A 45 -4.10 5.51 1.88
C LYS A 45 -3.13 6.64 1.51
N SER A 46 -2.79 6.78 0.23
CA SER A 46 -1.94 7.85 -0.28
C SER A 46 -2.76 8.96 -0.95
N THR A 47 -2.18 10.14 -1.09
CA THR A 47 -2.78 11.27 -1.83
C THR A 47 -1.97 11.62 -3.07
N GLU A 48 -1.30 10.63 -3.66
CA GLU A 48 -0.51 10.82 -4.89
C GLU A 48 -1.41 11.07 -6.10
N LEU A 49 -0.94 11.88 -7.05
CA LEU A 49 -1.71 12.20 -8.25
C LEU A 49 -1.79 10.96 -9.16
N LEU A 50 -3.01 10.54 -9.49
CA LEU A 50 -3.26 9.41 -10.40
C LEU A 50 -2.93 9.75 -11.86
N ILE A 51 -3.01 11.03 -12.22
CA ILE A 51 -2.73 11.54 -13.56
C ILE A 51 -1.40 12.30 -13.51
N ARG A 52 -0.51 12.05 -14.49
CA ARG A 52 0.79 12.72 -14.58
C ARG A 52 0.62 14.23 -14.77
N LYS A 53 1.45 15.02 -14.08
CA LYS A 53 1.37 16.50 -14.08
C LYS A 53 1.55 17.13 -15.47
N LEU A 54 2.61 16.77 -16.20
CA LEU A 54 2.95 17.41 -17.49
C LEU A 54 1.88 17.26 -18.58
N PRO A 55 1.35 16.06 -18.90
CA PRO A 55 0.28 15.94 -19.90
C PRO A 55 -1.01 16.64 -19.47
N PHE A 56 -1.34 16.62 -18.18
CA PHE A 56 -2.52 17.32 -17.66
C PHE A 56 -2.38 18.84 -17.73
N GLN A 57 -1.19 19.37 -17.42
CA GLN A 57 -0.89 20.80 -17.53
C GLN A 57 -1.03 21.31 -18.97
N ARG A 58 -0.53 20.53 -19.96
CA ARG A 58 -0.70 20.86 -21.38
C ARG A 58 -2.17 20.90 -21.80
N LEU A 59 -2.99 20.01 -21.23
CA LEU A 59 -4.43 19.96 -21.51
C LEU A 59 -5.16 21.18 -20.92
N VAL A 60 -4.87 21.55 -19.67
CA VAL A 60 -5.51 22.69 -18.98
C VAL A 60 -5.17 24.02 -19.68
N ASN A 61 -3.96 24.16 -20.20
CA ASN A 61 -3.49 25.37 -20.89
C ASN A 61 -3.82 25.37 -22.39
N ARG A 62 -4.60 24.40 -22.89
CA ARG A 62 -4.97 24.34 -24.31
C ARG A 62 -6.03 25.42 -24.61
N PRO A 63 -5.78 26.35 -25.55
CA PRO A 63 -6.66 27.50 -25.79
C PRO A 63 -8.09 27.15 -26.26
N GLY A 64 -8.30 25.95 -26.80
CA GLY A 64 -9.62 25.50 -27.29
C GLY A 64 -10.48 24.72 -26.29
N LEU A 65 -9.99 24.46 -25.07
CA LEU A 65 -10.75 23.73 -24.03
C LEU A 65 -11.35 24.69 -22.98
N GLN A 66 -11.27 26.00 -23.21
CA GLN A 66 -11.70 27.01 -22.25
C GLN A 66 -13.22 27.13 -22.23
N VAL A 67 -13.87 26.42 -21.31
CA VAL A 67 -15.24 26.74 -20.90
C VAL A 67 -15.15 28.01 -20.05
N ARG A 68 -15.67 29.14 -20.52
CA ARG A 68 -15.68 30.38 -19.75
C ARG A 68 -16.50 30.17 -18.47
N SER A 69 -15.87 30.27 -17.31
CA SER A 69 -16.58 30.39 -16.04
C SER A 69 -17.13 31.81 -15.88
N PRO A 70 -18.40 31.99 -15.47
CA PRO A 70 -19.01 33.32 -15.34
C PRO A 70 -18.57 34.09 -14.08
N LEU A 71 -17.83 33.45 -13.16
CA LEU A 71 -17.38 34.07 -11.92
C LEU A 71 -15.84 34.12 -11.84
N PRO A 72 -15.27 35.20 -11.28
CA PRO A 72 -13.83 35.28 -11.03
C PRO A 72 -13.42 34.21 -10.00
N VAL A 73 -12.42 33.40 -10.33
CA VAL A 73 -11.83 32.45 -9.39
C VAL A 73 -11.03 33.23 -8.36
N VAL A 74 -11.59 33.37 -7.16
CA VAL A 74 -10.85 33.89 -6.01
C VAL A 74 -9.95 32.77 -5.50
N CYS A 75 -8.65 32.84 -5.81
CA CYS A 75 -7.66 31.95 -5.23
C CYS A 75 -7.49 32.30 -3.74
N ASP A 76 -8.21 31.61 -2.86
CA ASP A 76 -8.02 31.71 -1.42
C ASP A 76 -6.62 31.17 -1.07
N ARG A 77 -5.66 32.09 -0.85
CA ARG A 77 -4.38 31.74 -0.24
C ARG A 77 -4.60 31.53 1.26
N ARG A 78 -5.30 30.47 1.64
CA ARG A 78 -5.38 30.08 3.04
C ARG A 78 -4.02 29.59 3.50
N SER A 79 -3.29 30.44 4.22
CA SER A 79 -2.13 30.03 5.00
C SER A 79 -2.55 28.86 5.90
N PRO A 80 -1.87 27.70 5.88
CA PRO A 80 -2.17 26.59 6.77
C PRO A 80 -1.65 26.93 8.18
N GLY A 81 -2.36 27.83 8.87
CA GLY A 81 -2.10 28.22 10.25
C GLY A 81 -3.15 27.63 11.19
N VAL A 82 -2.68 26.80 12.12
CA VAL A 82 -3.34 26.31 13.34
C VAL A 82 -4.70 25.60 13.17
N ARG A 83 -4.65 24.26 13.20
CA ARG A 83 -5.81 23.44 13.56
C ARG A 83 -6.14 23.73 15.03
N GLY A 84 -7.19 24.52 15.26
CA GLY A 84 -7.80 24.63 16.58
C GLY A 84 -8.15 23.23 17.08
N VAL A 85 -7.58 22.86 18.23
CA VAL A 85 -7.90 21.61 18.92
C VAL A 85 -9.29 21.81 19.53
N LEU A 86 -10.31 21.23 18.91
CA LEU A 86 -11.61 21.09 19.57
C LEU A 86 -11.41 20.10 20.73
N PRO A 87 -11.65 20.45 22.00
CA PRO A 87 -11.49 19.51 23.09
C PRO A 87 -12.48 18.36 22.91
N CYS A 88 -11.95 17.15 22.79
CA CYS A 88 -12.72 15.92 22.73
C CYS A 88 -13.49 15.75 24.05
N LEU A 89 -14.78 16.08 24.06
CA LEU A 89 -15.66 15.66 25.15
C LEU A 89 -15.76 14.12 25.12
N PRO A 90 -15.46 13.41 26.22
CA PRO A 90 -15.52 11.96 26.23
C PRO A 90 -16.98 11.50 26.15
N LEU A 91 -17.35 10.87 25.04
CA LEU A 91 -18.60 10.13 24.93
C LEU A 91 -18.54 8.96 25.92
N ARG A 92 -19.40 9.04 26.94
CA ARG A 92 -19.63 8.03 27.97
C ARG A 92 -19.80 6.66 27.31
N GLY A 93 -18.88 5.75 27.62
CA GLY A 93 -18.73 4.47 26.94
C GLY A 93 -19.99 3.62 26.94
N HIS A 94 -20.25 2.97 25.80
CA HIS A 94 -21.17 1.85 25.71
C HIS A 94 -20.42 0.59 26.17
N GLN A 95 -20.89 -0.06 27.24
CA GLN A 95 -20.29 -1.31 27.70
C GLN A 95 -20.62 -2.44 26.72
N PRO A 96 -19.64 -3.20 26.20
CA PRO A 96 -19.93 -4.43 25.47
C PRO A 96 -20.37 -5.51 26.47
N VAL A 97 -21.51 -6.13 26.20
CA VAL A 97 -22.02 -7.28 26.96
C VAL A 97 -20.98 -8.39 26.94
N ARG A 98 -20.43 -8.72 28.11
CA ARG A 98 -19.53 -9.86 28.26
C ARG A 98 -20.33 -11.13 28.02
N HIS A 99 -19.98 -11.86 26.97
CA HIS A 99 -20.47 -13.22 26.80
C HIS A 99 -19.69 -14.11 27.79
N SER A 100 -20.42 -14.80 28.65
CA SER A 100 -19.88 -15.82 29.53
C SER A 100 -19.16 -16.87 28.68
N ARG A 101 -17.85 -16.95 28.89
CA ARG A 101 -16.97 -17.96 28.33
C ARG A 101 -17.53 -19.32 28.76
N GLN A 102 -18.15 -20.07 27.86
CA GLN A 102 -18.44 -21.47 28.13
C GLN A 102 -17.10 -22.22 28.14
N ALA A 103 -16.65 -22.54 29.34
CA ALA A 103 -15.61 -23.53 29.57
C ALA A 103 -16.23 -24.88 29.26
N CYS A 104 -16.00 -25.40 28.05
CA CYS A 104 -16.20 -26.81 27.80
C CYS A 104 -15.10 -27.56 28.55
N HIS A 105 -15.45 -28.06 29.73
CA HIS A 105 -14.66 -29.01 30.48
C HIS A 105 -14.38 -30.23 29.60
N HIS A 106 -13.11 -30.63 29.49
CA HIS A 106 -12.75 -31.96 29.03
C HIS A 106 -12.98 -32.95 30.17
N PRO A 107 -13.90 -33.92 30.06
CA PRO A 107 -13.81 -35.13 30.84
C PRO A 107 -12.80 -36.08 30.19
N VAL A 108 -11.72 -36.31 30.94
CA VAL A 108 -10.79 -37.43 30.76
C VAL A 108 -11.56 -38.74 30.85
N GLN A 109 -11.28 -39.69 29.96
CA GLN A 109 -11.45 -41.10 30.26
C GLN A 109 -10.24 -41.86 29.72
N GLY A 110 -9.29 -42.15 30.60
CA GLY A 110 -8.31 -43.19 30.38
C GLY A 110 -8.99 -44.55 30.55
N HIS A 111 -8.57 -45.52 29.76
CA HIS A 111 -8.80 -46.94 30.03
C HIS A 111 -7.52 -47.73 29.73
N PRO A 112 -7.03 -48.55 30.67
CA PRO A 112 -5.90 -49.44 30.48
C PRO A 112 -6.33 -50.85 30.04
N ALA A 113 -5.54 -51.48 29.17
CA ALA A 113 -5.10 -52.88 29.19
C ALA A 113 -4.22 -53.13 27.96
#